data_AF-A0A1J3CX77-F1
#
_entry.id   AF-A0A1J3CX77-F1
#
_cell.length_a   1.000
_cell.length_b   1.000
_cell.length_c   1.000
_cell.angle_alpha   90.00
_cell.angle_beta   90.00
_cell.angle_gamma   90.00
#
_symmetry.space_group_name_H-M   'P 1'
#
loop_
_entity.id
_entity.type
_entity.pdbx_description
1 polymer ?
#
loop_
_entity_poly.entity_id
_entity_poly.type
_entity_poly.pdbx_seq_one_letter_code
_entity_poly.pdbx_strand_id
1 'polypeptide(L)'
;MELQVRLRQIFFFSFFLLTVLEHSYSARILTISKPDRHDVAASARWLVSQNIWGVLSTLSIEHQGAPFGNVVSFSDGLPGKGNGIPFFYLTSLDPTTRNALKDARASFTVSESPIGTCKRDPMDPTCSKLTLTGKLLQLDEGSEEEEVAKKALFTKHPEMMDWPKGHDFRVFKLEIINIFLINWYGGAKSISVDEYLRSKSIDQSRFLFMT
;
A
#
# COMPACT_ATOMS: atom_id res chain seq x y z
N MET A 1 -21.95 -59.63 6.93
CA MET A 1 -21.61 -58.50 7.84
C MET A 1 -20.49 -57.62 7.29
N GLU A 2 -19.46 -58.18 6.62
CA GLU A 2 -18.35 -57.42 6.02
C GLU A 2 -18.73 -56.51 4.83
N LEU A 3 -19.71 -56.91 4.02
CA LEU A 3 -20.11 -56.13 2.83
C LEU A 3 -20.78 -54.79 3.20
N GLN A 4 -21.58 -54.77 4.29
CA GLN A 4 -22.22 -53.53 4.76
C GLN A 4 -21.23 -52.54 5.39
N VAL A 5 -20.17 -53.02 6.02
CA VAL A 5 -19.12 -52.16 6.60
C VAL A 5 -18.31 -51.49 5.48
N ARG A 6 -17.99 -52.22 4.40
CA ARG A 6 -17.29 -51.65 3.23
C ARG A 6 -18.13 -50.63 2.49
N LEU A 7 -19.44 -50.86 2.28
CA LEU A 7 -20.31 -49.87 1.64
C LEU A 7 -20.43 -48.57 2.46
N ARG A 8 -20.46 -48.68 3.80
CA ARG A 8 -20.55 -47.53 4.70
C ARG A 8 -19.27 -46.71 4.73
N GLN A 9 -18.10 -47.35 4.67
CA GLN A 9 -16.80 -46.66 4.54
C GLN A 9 -16.66 -45.95 3.19
N ILE A 10 -17.13 -46.55 2.09
CA ILE A 10 -17.13 -45.93 0.76
C ILE A 10 -18.06 -44.71 0.72
N PHE A 11 -19.23 -44.78 1.35
CA PHE A 11 -20.15 -43.64 1.43
C PHE A 11 -19.59 -42.46 2.23
N PHE A 12 -18.91 -42.73 3.36
CA PHE A 12 -18.25 -41.69 4.16
C PHE A 12 -17.05 -41.06 3.43
N PHE A 13 -16.26 -41.85 2.70
CA PHE A 13 -15.13 -41.34 1.91
C PHE A 13 -15.60 -40.51 0.70
N SER A 14 -16.71 -40.91 0.07
CA SER A 14 -17.34 -40.18 -1.04
C SER A 14 -17.92 -38.83 -0.59
N PHE A 15 -18.56 -38.77 0.58
CA PHE A 15 -19.10 -37.53 1.13
C PHE A 15 -18.01 -36.55 1.61
N PHE A 16 -16.87 -37.08 2.10
CA PHE A 16 -15.71 -36.26 2.45
C PHE A 16 -14.98 -35.73 1.19
N LEU A 17 -14.94 -36.48 0.10
CA LEU A 17 -14.38 -35.98 -1.17
C LEU A 17 -15.28 -34.91 -1.82
N LEU A 18 -16.60 -35.07 -1.77
CA LEU A 18 -17.56 -34.11 -2.34
C LEU A 18 -17.62 -32.78 -1.57
N THR A 19 -17.40 -32.79 -0.25
CA THR A 19 -17.37 -31.55 0.55
C THR A 19 -16.07 -30.75 0.39
N VAL A 20 -14.95 -31.39 0.02
CA VAL A 20 -13.68 -30.70 -0.26
C VAL A 20 -13.66 -30.09 -1.67
N LEU A 21 -14.45 -30.60 -2.62
CA LEU A 21 -14.49 -30.12 -4.00
C LEU A 21 -15.42 -28.91 -4.25
N GLU A 22 -16.37 -28.62 -3.36
CA GLU A 22 -17.30 -27.48 -3.55
C GLU A 22 -16.78 -26.12 -3.05
N HIS A 23 -15.58 -26.05 -2.47
CA HIS A 23 -14.95 -24.77 -2.10
C HIS A 23 -13.85 -24.32 -3.07
N SER A 24 -13.94 -24.74 -4.34
CA SER A 24 -13.21 -24.07 -5.41
C SER A 24 -13.95 -22.76 -5.75
N TYR A 25 -13.90 -21.78 -4.85
CA TYR A 25 -14.08 -20.40 -5.28
C TYR A 25 -13.02 -20.16 -6.33
N SER A 26 -13.44 -20.06 -7.59
CA SER A 26 -12.60 -19.51 -8.64
C SER A 26 -12.31 -18.07 -8.23
N ALA A 27 -11.27 -17.89 -7.41
CA ALA A 27 -10.67 -16.61 -7.16
C ALA A 27 -10.14 -16.20 -8.52
N ARG A 28 -10.94 -15.42 -9.26
CA ARG A 28 -10.45 -14.68 -10.42
C ARG A 28 -9.23 -13.93 -9.91
N ILE A 29 -8.04 -14.35 -10.35
CA ILE A 29 -6.81 -13.61 -10.08
C ILE A 29 -7.07 -12.23 -10.64
N LEU A 30 -7.28 -11.25 -9.76
CA LEU A 30 -7.24 -9.84 -10.14
C LEU A 30 -5.83 -9.62 -10.67
N THR A 31 -5.69 -9.62 -11.99
CA THR A 31 -4.42 -9.35 -12.64
C THR A 31 -4.16 -7.87 -12.46
N ILE A 32 -3.32 -7.54 -11.47
CA ILE A 32 -2.80 -6.20 -11.26
C ILE A 32 -1.94 -5.87 -12.49
N SER A 33 -2.53 -5.15 -13.44
CA SER A 33 -1.83 -4.73 -14.66
C SER A 33 -0.90 -3.55 -14.33
N LYS A 34 0.36 -3.68 -14.73
CA LYS A 34 1.37 -2.62 -14.63
C LYS A 34 1.14 -1.60 -15.75
N PRO A 35 1.18 -0.28 -15.48
CA PRO A 35 1.09 0.75 -16.51
C PRO A 35 2.21 0.64 -17.56
N ASP A 36 2.03 1.27 -18.73
CA ASP A 36 3.13 1.47 -19.67
C ASP A 36 4.27 2.20 -18.96
N ARG A 37 5.48 1.66 -19.03
CA ARG A 37 6.67 2.23 -18.39
C ARG A 37 6.98 3.65 -18.86
N HIS A 38 6.54 4.03 -20.06
CA HIS A 38 6.76 5.39 -20.59
C HIS A 38 5.76 6.38 -20.00
N ASP A 39 4.63 5.92 -19.45
CA ASP A 39 3.75 6.72 -18.61
C ASP A 39 4.29 6.73 -17.17
N VAL A 40 5.30 7.57 -16.96
CA VAL A 40 6.06 7.67 -15.71
C VAL A 40 5.18 8.11 -14.54
N ALA A 41 4.24 9.04 -14.77
CA ALA A 41 3.33 9.52 -13.74
C ALA A 41 2.32 8.43 -13.35
N ALA A 42 1.73 7.71 -14.32
CA ALA A 42 0.85 6.59 -14.02
C ALA A 42 1.61 5.45 -13.32
N SER A 43 2.86 5.17 -13.70
CA SER A 43 3.71 4.18 -13.03
C SER A 43 3.93 4.54 -11.55
N ALA A 44 4.27 5.80 -11.25
CA ALA A 44 4.43 6.27 -9.87
C ALA A 44 3.12 6.19 -9.09
N ARG A 45 2.00 6.59 -9.68
CA ARG A 45 0.68 6.53 -9.03
C ARG A 45 0.20 5.12 -8.77
N TRP A 46 0.49 4.20 -9.69
CA TRP A 46 0.22 2.79 -9.52
C TRP A 46 1.04 2.19 -8.35
N LEU A 47 2.32 2.51 -8.23
CA LEU A 47 3.13 2.04 -7.10
C LEU A 47 2.54 2.46 -5.75
N VAL A 48 2.06 3.70 -5.63
CA VAL A 48 1.41 4.20 -4.41
C VAL A 48 0.07 3.52 -4.17
N SER A 49 -0.78 3.40 -5.19
CA SER A 49 -2.13 2.84 -5.01
C SER A 49 -2.11 1.35 -4.68
N GLN A 50 -1.17 0.58 -5.26
CA GLN A 50 -1.07 -0.87 -5.10
C GLN A 50 -0.35 -1.30 -3.82
N ASN A 51 0.52 -0.47 -3.26
CA ASN A 51 1.14 -0.77 -1.98
C ASN A 51 0.20 -0.43 -0.80
N ILE A 52 0.36 -1.17 0.29
CA ILE A 52 -0.36 -0.92 1.56
C ILE A 52 0.59 -0.47 2.68
N TRP A 53 1.89 -0.67 2.50
CA TRP A 53 2.95 -0.28 3.43
C TRP A 53 4.18 0.23 2.67
N GLY A 54 5.10 0.89 3.36
CA GLY A 54 6.39 1.29 2.83
C GLY A 54 7.36 1.70 3.94
N VAL A 55 8.50 2.29 3.55
CA VAL A 55 9.50 2.80 4.49
C VAL A 55 9.41 4.32 4.55
N LEU A 56 9.01 4.84 5.71
CA LEU A 56 8.98 6.26 6.01
C LEU A 56 10.27 6.63 6.76
N SER A 57 11.05 7.52 6.18
CA SER A 57 12.32 8.00 6.73
C SER A 57 12.16 9.41 7.30
N THR A 58 12.61 9.60 8.54
CA THR A 58 12.58 10.88 9.27
C THR A 58 13.96 11.18 9.86
N LEU A 59 14.16 12.37 10.43
CA LEU A 59 15.43 12.74 11.07
C LEU A 59 15.35 12.49 12.58
N SER A 60 16.18 11.59 13.09
CA SER A 60 16.15 11.17 14.49
C SER A 60 16.54 12.30 15.44
N ILE A 61 15.64 12.63 16.37
CA ILE A 61 15.96 13.56 17.46
C ILE A 61 16.87 12.91 18.52
N GLU A 62 16.82 11.59 18.66
CA GLU A 62 17.61 10.82 19.63
C GLU A 62 19.04 10.55 19.13
N HIS A 63 19.25 10.61 17.81
CA HIS A 63 20.53 10.34 17.14
C HIS A 63 21.05 11.52 16.30
N GLN A 64 20.88 12.74 16.80
CA GLN A 64 21.51 13.95 16.24
C GLN A 64 21.24 14.17 14.74
N GLY A 65 20.02 13.87 14.29
CA GLY A 65 19.59 14.03 12.90
C GLY A 65 19.95 12.89 11.97
N ALA A 66 20.42 11.73 12.46
CA ALA A 66 20.60 10.54 11.63
C ALA A 66 19.26 10.12 10.98
N PRO A 67 19.26 9.69 9.70
CA PRO A 67 18.05 9.22 9.04
C PRO A 67 17.54 7.95 9.73
N PHE A 68 16.27 7.94 10.09
CA PHE A 68 15.58 6.82 10.71
C PHE A 68 14.47 6.34 9.79
N GLY A 69 14.65 5.15 9.19
CA GLY A 69 13.66 4.50 8.35
C GLY A 69 12.79 3.54 9.17
N ASN A 70 11.48 3.70 9.10
CA ASN A 70 10.51 2.84 9.78
C ASN A 70 9.50 2.26 8.78
N VAL A 71 9.02 1.05 9.06
CA VAL A 71 7.96 0.42 8.27
C VAL A 71 6.61 0.97 8.73
N VAL A 72 5.84 1.56 7.81
CA VAL A 72 4.54 2.14 8.11
C VAL A 72 3.48 1.70 7.10
N SER A 73 2.28 1.46 7.61
CA SER A 73 1.08 1.31 6.79
C SER A 73 0.59 2.68 6.31
N PHE A 74 0.04 2.73 5.09
CA PHE A 74 -0.48 3.97 4.51
C PHE A 74 -1.68 3.70 3.58
N SER A 75 -2.38 4.77 3.23
CA SER A 75 -3.39 4.78 2.16
C SER A 75 -3.34 6.10 1.40
N ASP A 76 -3.57 6.07 0.09
CA ASP A 76 -3.71 7.28 -0.74
C ASP A 76 -5.17 7.58 -1.12
N GLY A 77 -6.13 6.84 -0.57
CA GLY A 77 -7.55 6.99 -0.84
C GLY A 77 -8.33 5.69 -0.74
N LEU A 78 -9.61 5.73 -1.10
CA LEU A 78 -10.43 4.52 -1.19
C LEU A 78 -9.95 3.62 -2.35
N PRO A 79 -10.25 2.31 -2.32
CA PRO A 79 -9.98 1.41 -3.44
C PRO A 79 -10.46 1.98 -4.78
N GLY A 80 -9.57 2.05 -5.77
CA GLY A 80 -9.84 2.61 -7.09
C GLY A 80 -9.98 4.14 -7.15
N LYS A 81 -9.86 4.85 -6.02
CA LYS A 81 -10.01 6.30 -5.90
C LYS A 81 -8.81 6.97 -5.21
N GLY A 82 -7.65 6.34 -5.28
CA GLY A 82 -6.40 6.88 -4.73
C GLY A 82 -6.00 8.18 -5.40
N ASN A 83 -5.63 9.21 -4.64
CA ASN A 83 -5.23 10.53 -5.12
C ASN A 83 -3.68 10.70 -5.19
N GLY A 84 -2.93 9.69 -4.76
CA GLY A 84 -1.46 9.72 -4.72
C GLY A 84 -0.83 10.40 -3.51
N ILE A 85 -1.61 10.99 -2.59
CA ILE A 85 -1.09 11.60 -1.36
C ILE A 85 -1.14 10.54 -0.26
N PRO A 86 0.01 10.07 0.28
CA PRO A 86 0.01 9.11 1.36
C PRO A 86 -0.51 9.73 2.66
N PHE A 87 -1.53 9.10 3.23
CA PHE A 87 -1.97 9.28 4.61
C PHE A 87 -1.44 8.16 5.49
N PHE A 88 -1.14 8.49 6.74
CA PHE A 88 -0.62 7.59 7.77
C PHE A 88 -1.41 7.74 9.06
N TYR A 89 -1.48 6.67 9.87
CA TYR A 89 -2.06 6.69 11.20
C TYR A 89 -0.98 6.36 12.22
N LEU A 90 -0.47 7.37 12.93
CA LEU A 90 0.77 7.27 13.68
C LEU A 90 0.57 7.71 15.13
N THR A 91 1.35 7.12 16.04
CA THR A 91 1.35 7.44 17.48
C THR A 91 2.67 8.12 17.87
N SER A 92 2.62 9.07 18.80
CA SER A 92 3.82 9.69 19.39
C SER A 92 4.66 8.72 20.26
N LEU A 93 4.17 7.50 20.51
CA LEU A 93 4.98 6.43 21.11
C LEU A 93 6.09 5.95 20.15
N ASP A 94 5.87 6.08 18.83
CA ASP A 94 6.86 5.72 17.81
C ASP A 94 7.84 6.89 17.58
N PRO A 95 9.16 6.64 17.46
CA PRO A 95 10.14 7.68 17.13
C PRO A 95 9.81 8.48 15.85
N THR A 96 9.22 7.83 14.85
CA THR A 96 8.85 8.45 13.55
C THR A 96 7.98 9.69 13.74
N THR A 97 6.96 9.60 14.59
CA THR A 97 6.04 10.71 14.86
C THR A 97 6.74 11.83 15.61
N ARG A 98 7.51 11.50 16.66
CA ARG A 98 8.26 12.48 17.46
C ARG A 98 9.30 13.22 16.61
N ASN A 99 9.98 12.50 15.72
CA ASN A 99 10.92 13.06 14.76
C ASN A 99 10.22 14.05 13.82
N ALA A 100 9.11 13.64 13.21
CA ALA A 100 8.37 14.46 12.25
C ALA A 100 7.77 15.74 12.87
N LEU A 101 7.30 15.66 14.12
CA LEU A 101 6.81 16.83 14.86
C LEU A 101 7.92 17.84 15.17
N LYS A 102 9.18 17.40 15.26
CA LYS A 102 10.34 18.28 15.46
C LYS A 102 10.90 18.83 14.15
N ASP A 103 10.98 18.00 13.12
CA ASP A 103 11.43 18.34 11.78
C ASP A 103 10.59 17.56 10.77
N ALA A 104 9.72 18.27 10.04
CA ALA A 104 8.77 17.65 9.14
C ALA A 104 9.42 16.99 7.91
N ARG A 105 10.71 17.23 7.62
CA ARG A 105 11.38 16.65 6.44
C ARG A 105 11.36 15.13 6.52
N ALA A 106 10.76 14.51 5.50
CA ALA A 106 10.61 13.07 5.43
C ALA A 106 10.71 12.57 3.99
N SER A 107 10.99 11.28 3.84
CA SER A 107 10.83 10.58 2.57
C SER A 107 10.11 9.25 2.76
N PHE A 108 9.15 8.94 1.89
CA PHE A 108 8.42 7.69 1.89
C PHE A 108 8.76 6.86 0.66
N THR A 109 9.20 5.62 0.86
CA THR A 109 9.67 4.73 -0.20
C THR A 109 8.81 3.47 -0.29
N VAL A 110 8.41 3.12 -1.51
CA VAL A 110 7.68 1.89 -1.84
C VAL A 110 8.35 1.14 -2.98
N SER A 111 8.14 -0.17 -3.03
CA SER A 111 8.69 -1.08 -4.04
C SER A 111 7.56 -1.79 -4.78
N GLU A 112 7.81 -2.20 -6.02
CA GLU A 112 6.95 -3.12 -6.76
C GLU A 112 7.00 -4.55 -6.21
N SER A 113 8.10 -4.92 -5.53
CA SER A 113 8.34 -6.29 -5.08
C SER A 113 7.21 -6.85 -4.20
N PRO A 114 6.68 -6.13 -3.18
CA PRO A 114 5.56 -6.62 -2.37
C PRO A 114 4.23 -6.76 -3.13
N ILE A 115 4.08 -6.12 -4.30
CA ILE A 115 2.89 -6.25 -5.15
C ILE A 115 2.86 -7.63 -5.85
N GLY A 116 4.03 -8.28 -6.01
CA GLY A 116 4.12 -9.61 -6.65
C GLY A 116 4.13 -9.60 -8.18
N THR A 117 4.19 -8.42 -8.81
CA THR A 117 4.28 -8.25 -10.27
C THR A 117 5.74 -8.22 -10.78
N CYS A 118 6.68 -8.05 -9.87
CA CYS A 118 8.11 -8.07 -10.14
C CYS A 118 8.65 -9.50 -10.28
N LYS A 119 9.36 -9.78 -11.39
CA LYS A 119 9.93 -11.10 -11.71
C LYS A 119 11.44 -11.22 -11.49
N ARG A 120 12.09 -10.13 -11.09
CA ARG A 120 13.55 -10.03 -10.89
C ARG A 120 13.84 -9.58 -9.46
N ASP A 121 15.13 -9.47 -9.15
CA ASP A 121 15.59 -8.91 -7.88
C ASP A 121 14.97 -7.52 -7.61
N PRO A 122 14.58 -7.18 -6.37
CA PRO A 122 14.01 -5.88 -6.03
C PRO A 122 14.88 -4.67 -6.38
N MET A 123 16.20 -4.85 -6.55
CA MET A 123 17.11 -3.79 -6.96
C MET A 123 17.12 -3.57 -8.48
N ASP A 124 16.78 -4.58 -9.28
CA ASP A 124 16.73 -4.48 -10.75
C ASP A 124 15.76 -3.36 -11.17
N PRO A 125 16.15 -2.42 -12.03
CA PRO A 125 15.31 -1.27 -12.41
C PRO A 125 13.95 -1.61 -13.05
N THR A 126 13.78 -2.84 -13.56
CA THR A 126 12.50 -3.34 -14.08
C THR A 126 11.52 -3.70 -12.96
N CYS A 127 12.04 -3.89 -11.74
CA CYS A 127 11.29 -3.88 -10.49
C CYS A 127 11.20 -2.43 -10.00
N SER A 128 10.05 -1.81 -10.22
CA SER A 128 9.94 -0.36 -10.04
C SER A 128 10.00 0.01 -8.56
N LYS A 129 10.59 1.17 -8.28
CA LYS A 129 10.69 1.73 -6.92
C LYS A 129 10.49 3.24 -6.96
N LEU A 130 9.84 3.74 -5.93
CA LEU A 130 9.43 5.12 -5.81
C LEU A 130 9.82 5.65 -4.44
N THR A 131 10.44 6.82 -4.41
CA THR A 131 10.63 7.61 -3.20
C THR A 131 9.95 8.97 -3.37
N LEU A 132 9.00 9.27 -2.50
CA LEU A 132 8.37 10.58 -2.37
C LEU A 132 9.08 11.33 -1.24
N THR A 133 9.69 12.47 -1.54
CA THR A 133 10.33 13.33 -0.53
C THR A 133 9.46 14.54 -0.29
N GLY A 134 9.29 14.94 0.98
CA GLY A 134 8.32 15.95 1.34
C GLY A 134 8.35 16.35 2.81
N LYS A 135 7.23 16.89 3.27
CA LYS A 135 6.97 17.17 4.68
C LYS A 135 5.88 16.24 5.23
N LEU A 136 6.16 15.55 6.32
CA LEU A 136 5.16 14.77 7.04
C LEU A 136 4.44 15.70 8.02
N LEU A 137 3.16 15.98 7.74
CA LEU A 137 2.35 16.94 8.47
C LEU A 137 1.21 16.25 9.19
N GLN A 138 1.02 16.54 10.47
CA GLN A 138 -0.17 16.10 11.21
C GLN A 138 -1.39 16.87 10.66
N LEU A 139 -2.50 16.18 10.46
CA LEU A 139 -3.77 16.82 10.12
C LEU A 139 -4.45 17.39 11.37
N ASP A 140 -5.20 18.47 11.19
CA ASP A 140 -6.01 19.06 12.24
C ASP A 140 -7.13 18.08 12.63
N GLU A 141 -7.27 17.86 13.94
CA GLU A 141 -8.28 16.95 14.49
C GLU A 141 -9.69 17.47 14.21
N GLY A 142 -10.55 16.60 13.67
CA GLY A 142 -11.92 16.95 13.28
C GLY A 142 -12.04 17.71 11.96
N SER A 143 -10.94 17.90 11.23
CA SER A 143 -11.00 18.47 9.87
C SER A 143 -11.64 17.51 8.87
N GLU A 144 -12.23 18.05 7.80
CA GLU A 144 -12.78 17.24 6.70
C GLU A 144 -11.70 16.36 6.04
N GLU A 145 -10.47 16.87 5.94
CA GLU A 145 -9.34 16.10 5.40
C GLU A 145 -8.99 14.91 6.31
N GLU A 146 -9.01 15.09 7.64
CA GLU A 146 -8.78 14.00 8.59
C GLU A 146 -9.85 12.90 8.47
N GLU A 147 -11.12 13.26 8.36
CA GLU A 147 -12.24 12.33 8.15
C GLU A 147 -12.06 11.49 6.87
N VAL A 148 -11.72 12.15 5.75
CA VAL A 148 -11.44 11.48 4.47
C VAL A 148 -10.25 10.53 4.59
N ALA A 149 -9.18 10.98 5.24
CA ALA A 149 -7.98 10.19 5.44
C ALA A 149 -8.21 8.98 6.35
N LYS A 150 -8.91 9.13 7.48
CA LYS A 150 -9.32 8.01 8.35
C LYS A 150 -10.12 6.97 7.57
N LYS A 151 -11.09 7.41 6.78
CA LYS A 151 -11.88 6.50 5.94
C LYS A 151 -11.00 5.73 4.95
N ALA A 152 -10.06 6.40 4.29
CA ALA A 152 -9.11 5.77 3.37
C ALA A 152 -8.18 4.77 4.07
N LEU A 153 -7.66 5.14 5.25
CA LEU A 153 -6.79 4.32 6.08
C LEU A 153 -7.50 3.07 6.58
N PHE A 154 -8.66 3.23 7.23
CA PHE A 154 -9.40 2.11 7.83
C PHE A 154 -10.04 1.19 6.79
N THR A 155 -10.34 1.70 5.59
CA THR A 155 -10.77 0.85 4.48
C THR A 155 -9.62 -0.04 3.99
N LYS A 156 -8.39 0.50 3.89
CA LYS A 156 -7.22 -0.25 3.43
C LYS A 156 -6.63 -1.13 4.54
N HIS A 157 -6.78 -0.71 5.80
CA HIS A 157 -6.24 -1.34 7.01
C HIS A 157 -7.32 -1.42 8.11
N PRO A 158 -8.27 -2.37 8.02
CA PRO A 158 -9.38 -2.45 8.97
C PRO A 158 -8.96 -2.58 10.44
N GLU A 159 -7.83 -3.24 10.71
CA GLU A 159 -7.29 -3.43 12.07
C GLU A 159 -6.99 -2.10 12.79
N MET A 160 -6.71 -1.01 12.07
CA MET A 160 -6.43 0.30 12.68
C MET A 160 -7.59 0.84 13.52
N MET A 161 -8.82 0.39 13.28
CA MET A 161 -10.00 0.76 14.08
C MET A 161 -9.96 0.18 15.49
N ASP A 162 -9.27 -0.96 15.67
CA ASP A 162 -9.18 -1.69 16.92
C ASP A 162 -7.89 -1.38 17.70
N TRP A 163 -7.02 -0.52 17.16
CA TRP A 163 -5.80 -0.11 17.83
C TRP A 163 -6.09 0.63 19.16
N PRO A 164 -5.20 0.52 20.17
CA PRO A 164 -5.49 1.02 21.51
C PRO A 164 -5.75 2.53 21.56
N LYS A 165 -6.94 2.93 22.05
CA LYS A 165 -7.33 4.35 22.18
C LYS A 165 -6.37 5.18 23.02
N GLY A 166 -5.74 4.57 24.03
CA GLY A 166 -4.78 5.23 24.92
C GLY A 166 -3.42 5.55 24.27
N HIS A 167 -3.17 5.12 23.04
CA HIS A 167 -1.91 5.38 22.32
C HIS A 167 -1.97 6.63 21.44
N ASP A 168 -3.08 7.37 21.45
CA ASP A 168 -3.22 8.68 20.80
C ASP A 168 -2.76 8.69 19.33
N PHE A 169 -3.33 7.80 18.52
CA PHE A 169 -3.05 7.78 17.08
C PHE A 169 -3.65 9.01 16.39
N ARG A 170 -2.84 9.67 15.57
CA ARG A 170 -3.19 10.85 14.77
C ARG A 170 -2.95 10.60 13.30
N VAL A 171 -3.68 11.31 12.45
CA VAL A 171 -3.50 11.21 11.00
C VAL A 171 -2.40 12.17 10.55
N PHE A 172 -1.52 11.68 9.69
CA PHE A 172 -0.51 12.48 9.01
C PHE A 172 -0.66 12.36 7.50
N LYS A 173 -0.26 13.40 6.76
CA LYS A 173 -0.10 13.35 5.30
C LYS A 173 1.33 13.69 4.91
N LEU A 174 1.79 13.14 3.78
CA LEU A 174 3.03 13.58 3.15
C LEU A 174 2.74 14.66 2.11
N GLU A 175 3.12 15.91 2.39
CA GLU A 175 3.16 16.98 1.40
C GLU A 175 4.40 16.77 0.50
N ILE A 176 4.17 16.31 -0.73
CA ILE A 176 5.23 15.89 -1.66
C ILE A 176 5.92 17.12 -2.27
N ILE A 177 7.26 17.12 -2.22
CA ILE A 177 8.12 18.16 -2.80
C ILE A 177 8.95 17.60 -3.97
N ASN A 178 9.36 16.33 -3.89
CA ASN A 178 10.16 15.70 -4.93
C ASN A 178 9.80 14.22 -5.12
N ILE A 179 9.94 13.74 -6.35
CA ILE A 179 9.61 12.38 -6.75
C ILE A 179 10.85 11.74 -7.38
N PHE A 180 11.27 10.59 -6.84
CA PHE A 180 12.31 9.76 -7.42
C PHE A 180 11.70 8.43 -7.86
N LEU A 181 11.58 8.21 -9.18
CA LEU A 181 11.09 6.97 -9.76
C LEU A 181 12.20 6.26 -10.54
N ILE A 182 12.39 4.98 -10.27
CA ILE A 182 13.10 4.05 -11.16
C ILE A 182 12.10 2.98 -11.58
N ASN A 183 11.81 2.88 -12.88
CA ASN A 183 10.93 1.86 -13.46
C ASN A 183 11.53 1.19 -14.71
N TRP A 184 12.75 1.59 -15.09
CA TRP A 184 13.56 0.97 -16.12
C TRP A 184 15.02 1.40 -15.99
N TYR A 185 15.91 0.76 -16.76
CA TYR A 185 17.29 1.19 -16.95
C TYR A 185 17.38 2.64 -17.48
N GLY A 186 18.52 3.28 -17.23
CA GLY A 186 18.79 4.67 -17.66
C GLY A 186 18.58 5.73 -16.57
N GLY A 187 18.48 5.33 -15.30
CA GLY A 187 18.40 6.26 -14.16
C GLY A 187 16.99 6.79 -13.87
N ALA A 188 16.94 7.73 -12.93
CA ALA A 188 15.70 8.29 -12.38
C ALA A 188 14.88 9.03 -13.44
N LYS A 189 13.55 8.92 -13.35
CA LYS A 189 12.64 9.64 -14.24
C LYS A 189 12.31 11.02 -13.66
N SER A 190 12.28 12.02 -14.53
CA SER A 190 11.80 13.36 -14.19
C SER A 190 10.27 13.34 -14.14
N ILE A 191 9.70 13.70 -13.00
CA ILE A 191 8.25 13.79 -12.78
C ILE A 191 8.01 14.97 -11.84
N SER A 192 7.24 15.97 -12.27
CA SER A 192 6.78 17.02 -11.37
C SER A 192 5.67 16.53 -10.46
N VAL A 193 5.50 17.17 -9.30
CA VAL A 193 4.39 16.85 -8.37
C VAL A 193 3.04 17.07 -9.07
N ASP A 194 2.90 18.10 -9.90
CA ASP A 194 1.66 18.38 -10.63
C ASP A 194 1.32 17.31 -11.68
N GLU A 195 2.31 16.77 -12.41
CA GLU A 195 2.08 15.64 -13.32
C GLU A 195 1.65 14.39 -12.57
N TYR A 196 2.31 14.11 -11.45
CA TYR A 196 1.99 12.98 -10.57
C TYR A 196 0.57 13.05 -10.01
N LEU A 197 0.16 14.22 -9.49
CA LEU A 197 -1.16 14.39 -8.88
C LEU A 197 -2.29 14.44 -9.93
N ARG A 198 -2.03 14.95 -11.14
CA ARG A 198 -3.02 14.95 -12.24
C ARG A 198 -3.22 13.59 -12.90
N SER A 199 -2.21 12.71 -12.84
CA SER A 199 -2.36 11.35 -13.35
C SER A 199 -3.44 10.60 -12.55
N LYS A 200 -4.16 9.68 -13.19
CA LYS A 200 -5.11 8.80 -12.49
C LYS A 200 -4.48 7.44 -12.35
N SER A 201 -4.54 6.85 -11.15
CA SER A 201 -4.23 5.43 -11.02
C SER A 201 -5.22 4.63 -11.86
N ILE A 202 -4.73 3.67 -12.66
CA ILE A 202 -5.58 2.83 -13.50
C ILE A 202 -6.57 2.06 -12.60
N ASP A 203 -7.86 2.27 -12.86
CA ASP A 203 -8.95 1.57 -12.19
C ASP A 203 -8.99 0.11 -12.66
N GLN A 204 -8.61 -0.81 -11.79
CA GLN A 204 -8.60 -2.24 -12.09
C GLN A 204 -10.01 -2.84 -12.16
N SER A 205 -11.06 -2.10 -11.76
CA SER A 205 -12.45 -2.56 -11.94
C SER A 205 -12.92 -2.49 -13.40
N ARG A 206 -12.21 -1.77 -14.28
CA ARG A 206 -12.55 -1.66 -15.70
C ARG A 206 -12.34 -2.93 -16.52
N PHE A 207 -11.62 -3.93 -16.02
CA PHE A 207 -11.45 -5.21 -16.73
C PHE A 207 -12.56 -6.23 -16.44
N LEU A 208 -13.55 -5.90 -15.60
CA LEU A 208 -14.71 -6.77 -15.34
C LEU A 208 -15.73 -6.85 -16.49
N PHE A 209 -15.63 -5.99 -17.51
CA PHE A 209 -16.63 -5.87 -18.59
C PHE A 209 -16.10 -6.06 -20.02
N MET A 210 -14.90 -6.61 -20.20
CA MET A 210 -14.39 -6.97 -21.53
C MET A 210 -14.04 -8.46 -21.63
N THR A 211 -15.05 -9.32 -21.50
CA THR A 211 -15.14 -10.65 -22.14
C THR A 211 -16.60 -11.08 -22.17
#